data_AF-A0A6Y1A6V7-F1
#
_entry.id   AF-A0A6Y1A6V7-F1
#
_cell.length_a   1.000
_cell.length_b   1.000
_cell.length_c   1.000
_cell.angle_alpha   90.00
_cell.angle_beta   90.00
_cell.angle_gamma   90.00
#
_symmetry.space_group_name_H-M   'P 1'
#
loop_
_entity.id
_entity.type
_entity.pdbx_description
1 polymer ?
#
loop_
_entity_poly.entity_id
_entity_poly.type
_entity_poly.pdbx_seq_one_letter_code
_entity_poly.pdbx_strand_id
1 'polypeptide(L)'
;MNVKPEYMSFGELFKNSNIFYTPTYQRDYSWEDEQIEQFCNDIQDALVKKKSKKSCEHFFGGVVCAQEKTFGGHRRIENLLVDGQQRLSTIVLFFSVIRNVINSL
;
A
#
# COMPACT_ATOMS: atom_id res chain seq x y z
N MET A 1 -5.63 -21.72 -9.68
CA MET A 1 -5.53 -20.27 -9.40
C MET A 1 -4.23 -19.77 -10.03
N ASN A 2 -4.30 -18.83 -10.97
CA ASN A 2 -3.10 -18.29 -11.62
C ASN A 2 -2.70 -16.99 -10.89
N VAL A 3 -1.60 -17.02 -10.15
CA VAL A 3 -1.10 -15.87 -9.41
C VAL A 3 0.02 -15.24 -10.21
N LYS A 4 -0.13 -13.97 -10.59
CA LYS A 4 0.90 -13.20 -11.29
C LYS A 4 1.46 -12.14 -10.35
N PRO A 5 2.73 -12.25 -9.92
CA PRO A 5 3.36 -11.20 -9.13
C PRO A 5 3.71 -10.00 -10.01
N GLU A 6 3.42 -8.80 -9.53
CA GLU A 6 3.87 -7.55 -10.12
C GLU A 6 4.68 -6.80 -9.06
N TYR A 7 5.89 -6.37 -9.43
CA TYR A 7 6.74 -5.54 -8.58
C TYR A 7 6.54 -4.09 -8.99
N MET A 8 6.12 -3.25 -8.05
CA MET A 8 5.91 -1.83 -8.30
C MET A 8 6.18 -1.02 -7.04
N SER A 9 6.63 0.21 -7.25
CA SER A 9 6.75 1.21 -6.20
C SER A 9 5.38 1.69 -5.73
N PHE A 10 5.29 2.27 -4.53
CA PHE A 10 4.06 2.89 -4.06
C PHE A 10 3.56 4.00 -4.99
N GLY A 11 4.47 4.77 -5.59
CA GLY A 11 4.11 5.79 -6.57
C GLY A 11 3.39 5.21 -7.78
N GLU A 12 3.88 4.09 -8.32
CA GLU A 12 3.23 3.39 -9.43
C GLU A 12 1.90 2.77 -9.03
N LEU A 13 1.82 2.18 -7.83
CA LEU A 13 0.61 1.58 -7.28
C LEU A 13 -0.57 2.57 -7.24
N PHE A 14 -0.33 3.84 -6.92
CA PHE A 14 -1.38 4.86 -6.79
C PHE A 14 -1.57 5.76 -8.02
N LYS A 15 -0.71 5.69 -9.04
CA LYS A 15 -0.76 6.59 -10.22
C LYS A 15 -1.85 6.25 -11.24
N ASN A 16 -2.25 4.98 -11.35
CA ASN A 16 -3.01 4.48 -12.50
C ASN A 16 -4.53 4.38 -12.30
N SER A 17 -5.12 5.16 -11.39
CA SER A 17 -6.53 4.98 -10.97
C SER A 17 -6.83 3.56 -10.49
N ASN A 18 -5.84 2.88 -9.89
CA ASN A 18 -6.00 1.55 -9.31
C ASN A 18 -6.97 1.65 -8.12
N ILE A 19 -8.16 1.06 -8.28
CA ILE A 19 -9.16 1.03 -7.21
C ILE A 19 -9.03 -0.30 -6.46
N PHE A 20 -8.77 -0.19 -5.16
CA PHE A 20 -8.76 -1.31 -4.22
C PHE A 20 -10.07 -1.36 -3.46
N TYR A 21 -10.60 -2.56 -3.24
CA TYR A 21 -11.80 -2.78 -2.46
C TYR A 21 -11.52 -3.79 -1.35
N THR A 22 -11.78 -3.38 -0.11
CA THR A 22 -11.73 -4.26 1.06
C THR A 22 -13.11 -4.90 1.26
N PRO A 23 -13.24 -6.23 1.15
CA PRO A 23 -14.51 -6.90 1.43
C PRO A 23 -14.92 -6.78 2.91
N THR A 24 -16.23 -6.75 3.16
CA THR A 24 -16.82 -6.52 4.49
C THR A 24 -16.54 -7.61 5.52
N TYR A 25 -16.14 -8.81 5.08
CA TYR A 25 -15.76 -9.92 5.96
C TYR A 25 -14.30 -9.83 6.44
N GLN A 26 -13.51 -8.90 5.92
CA GLN A 26 -12.17 -8.66 6.43
C GLN A 26 -12.23 -7.93 7.77
N ARG A 27 -11.21 -8.15 8.60
CA ARG A 27 -11.10 -7.48 9.90
C ARG A 27 -10.83 -5.98 9.74
N ASP A 28 -11.26 -5.20 10.73
CA ASP A 28 -10.96 -3.78 10.81
C ASP A 28 -9.46 -3.51 10.90
N TYR A 29 -9.09 -2.24 10.70
CA TYR A 29 -7.72 -1.81 10.90
C TYR A 29 -7.29 -2.03 12.36
N SER A 30 -6.14 -2.67 12.58
CA SER A 30 -5.69 -3.02 13.94
C SER A 30 -4.17 -3.07 14.10
N TRP A 31 -3.43 -2.42 13.21
CA TRP A 31 -2.00 -2.20 13.48
C TRP A 31 -1.88 -1.15 14.57
N GLU A 32 -1.18 -1.53 15.62
CA GLU A 32 -0.85 -0.73 16.80
C GLU A 32 0.59 -0.19 16.67
N ASP A 33 1.01 0.59 17.66
CA ASP A 33 2.27 1.34 17.66
C ASP A 33 3.48 0.51 17.20
N GLU A 34 3.64 -0.73 17.68
CA GLU A 34 4.75 -1.60 17.29
C GLU A 34 4.87 -1.80 15.77
N GLN A 35 3.76 -2.03 15.07
CA GLN A 35 3.78 -2.24 13.62
C GLN A 35 3.99 -0.93 12.86
N ILE A 36 3.49 0.18 13.41
CA ILE A 36 3.67 1.52 12.83
C ILE A 36 5.11 1.98 12.98
N GLU A 37 5.72 1.75 14.13
CA GLU A 37 7.13 2.02 14.38
C GLU A 37 8.00 1.22 13.43
N GLN A 38 7.73 -0.07 13.27
CA GLN A 38 8.45 -0.91 12.31
C GLN A 38 8.35 -0.36 10.88
N PHE A 39 7.15 -0.01 10.43
CA PHE A 39 6.94 0.60 9.10
C PHE A 39 7.73 1.92 8.93
N CYS A 40 7.73 2.78 9.96
CA CYS A 40 8.49 4.03 9.93
C CYS A 40 10.00 3.80 9.89
N ASN A 41 10.50 2.83 10.67
CA ASN A 41 11.91 2.46 10.71
C ASN A 41 12.37 1.91 9.35
N ASP A 42 11.57 1.07 8.71
CA ASP A 42 11.85 0.53 7.37
C ASP A 42 12.01 1.65 6.33
N ILE A 43 11.16 2.68 6.38
CA ILE A 43 11.28 3.88 5.52
C ILE A 43 12.57 4.64 5.84
N GLN A 44 12.87 4.88 7.11
CA GLN A 44 14.06 5.61 7.52
C GLN A 44 15.34 4.91 7.03
N ASP A 45 15.41 3.59 7.21
CA ASP A 45 16.51 2.76 6.74
C ASP A 45 16.67 2.81 5.23
N ALA A 46 15.56 2.73 4.48
CA ALA A 46 15.59 2.86 3.03
C ALA A 46 16.12 4.24 2.58
N LEU A 47 15.74 5.31 3.28
CA LEU A 47 16.22 6.66 2.99
C LEU A 47 17.71 6.84 3.32
N VAL A 48 18.20 6.29 4.43
CA VAL A 48 19.61 6.31 4.80
C VAL A 48 20.45 5.56 3.76
N LYS A 49 20.01 4.35 3.36
CA LYS A 49 20.67 3.56 2.32
C LYS A 49 20.73 4.32 0.99
N LYS A 50 19.62 4.95 0.58
CA LYS A 50 19.56 5.78 -0.65
C LYS A 50 20.56 6.94 -0.62
N LYS A 51 20.68 7.65 0.51
CA LYS A 51 21.67 8.74 0.67
C LYS A 51 23.12 8.26 0.54
N SER A 52 23.41 7.03 0.95
CA SER A 52 24.74 6.41 0.83
C SER A 52 25.11 5.93 -0.59
N LYS A 53 24.29 6.25 -1.62
CA LYS A 53 24.45 5.81 -3.03
C LYS A 53 24.53 4.29 -3.23
N LYS A 54 24.11 3.49 -2.26
CA LYS A 54 23.87 2.06 -2.45
C LYS A 54 22.55 1.91 -3.20
N SER A 55 22.46 0.99 -4.18
CA SER A 55 21.15 0.66 -4.75
C SER A 55 20.25 0.20 -3.61
N CYS A 56 19.07 0.80 -3.50
CA CYS A 56 18.19 0.56 -2.38
C CYS A 56 16.77 0.36 -2.90
N GLU A 57 16.46 -0.89 -3.21
CA GLU A 57 15.09 -1.38 -3.25
C GLU A 57 14.80 -1.95 -1.85
N HIS A 58 13.80 -1.40 -1.18
CA HIS A 58 13.30 -1.97 0.07
C HIS A 58 11.96 -2.65 -0.23
N PHE A 59 11.84 -3.91 0.16
CA PHE A 59 10.61 -4.66 -0.02
C PHE A 59 9.70 -4.48 1.20
N PHE A 60 8.68 -3.65 1.06
CA PHE A 60 7.70 -3.38 2.12
C PHE A 60 6.64 -4.48 2.29
N GLY A 61 6.79 -5.61 1.59
CA GLY A 61 5.84 -6.72 1.59
C GLY A 61 4.84 -6.70 0.44
N GLY A 62 4.20 -7.85 0.19
CA GLY A 62 3.21 -8.01 -0.88
C GLY A 62 1.79 -7.61 -0.46
N VAL A 63 0.95 -7.35 -1.46
CA VAL A 63 -0.51 -7.24 -1.33
C VAL A 63 -1.11 -8.25 -2.31
N VAL A 64 -2.10 -9.02 -1.85
CA VAL A 64 -2.76 -10.02 -2.70
C VAL A 64 -4.13 -9.51 -3.06
N CYS A 65 -4.39 -9.42 -4.36
CA CYS A 65 -5.68 -8.98 -4.90
C CYS A 65 -6.28 -10.07 -5.80
N ALA A 66 -7.60 -10.21 -5.74
CA ALA A 66 -8.37 -10.86 -6.79
C ALA A 66 -8.83 -9.78 -7.79
N GLN A 67 -8.52 -9.98 -9.08
CA GLN A 67 -8.99 -9.07 -10.11
C GLN A 67 -10.43 -9.40 -10.48
N GLU A 68 -11.35 -8.53 -10.09
CA GLU A 68 -12.74 -8.58 -10.57
C GLU A 68 -12.92 -7.54 -11.67
N LYS A 69 -13.68 -7.86 -12.72
CA LYS A 69 -13.81 -6.93 -13.86
C LYS A 69 -15.00 -5.99 -13.74
N THR A 70 -15.92 -6.19 -12.80
CA THR A 70 -17.05 -5.28 -12.51
C THR A 70 -17.92 -5.87 -11.41
N PHE A 71 -18.30 -5.05 -10.43
CA PHE A 71 -19.40 -5.39 -9.52
C PHE A 71 -20.61 -4.54 -9.91
N GLY A 72 -21.63 -5.17 -10.50
CA GLY A 72 -22.94 -4.56 -10.77
C GLY A 72 -22.91 -3.22 -11.51
N GLY A 73 -22.57 -3.21 -12.80
CA GLY A 73 -22.92 -2.17 -13.79
C GLY A 73 -22.32 -0.77 -13.65
N HIS A 74 -21.87 -0.34 -12.46
CA HIS A 74 -21.53 1.07 -12.20
C HIS A 74 -20.28 1.31 -11.34
N ARG A 75 -19.65 0.28 -10.75
CA ARG A 75 -18.37 0.43 -10.04
C ARG A 75 -17.28 -0.45 -10.65
N ARG A 76 -16.23 0.21 -11.11
CA ARG A 76 -14.97 -0.41 -11.54
C ARG A 76 -14.19 -0.82 -10.27
N ILE A 77 -14.60 -1.93 -9.65
CA ILE A 77 -13.76 -2.63 -8.68
C ILE A 77 -12.74 -3.39 -9.50
N GLU A 78 -11.46 -3.06 -9.38
CA GLU A 78 -10.41 -3.75 -10.14
C GLU A 78 -9.61 -4.71 -9.27
N ASN A 79 -9.42 -4.37 -8.00
CA ASN A 79 -8.56 -5.12 -7.09
C ASN A 79 -9.27 -5.38 -5.76
N LEU A 80 -9.91 -6.55 -5.64
CA LEU A 80 -10.48 -7.03 -4.37
C LEU A 80 -9.33 -7.50 -3.46
N LEU A 81 -9.14 -6.85 -2.32
CA LEU A 81 -8.08 -7.19 -1.38
C LEU A 81 -8.36 -8.53 -0.68
N VAL A 82 -7.43 -9.46 -0.84
CA VAL A 82 -7.44 -10.78 -0.19
C VAL A 82 -6.50 -10.79 1.02
N ASP A 83 -5.32 -10.18 0.87
CA ASP A 83 -4.31 -10.05 1.93
C ASP A 83 -3.49 -8.76 1.77
N GLY A 84 -2.86 -8.29 2.84
CA GLY A 84 -2.07 -7.06 2.87
C GLY A 84 -2.87 -5.80 3.16
N GLN A 85 -4.13 -5.93 3.58
CA GLN A 85 -5.02 -4.79 3.82
C GLN A 85 -4.50 -3.78 4.86
N GLN A 86 -3.89 -4.26 5.95
CA GLN A 86 -3.41 -3.39 7.03
C GLN A 86 -2.26 -2.52 6.51
N ARG A 87 -1.30 -3.17 5.85
CA ARG A 87 -0.17 -2.52 5.18
C ARG A 87 -0.62 -1.48 4.17
N LEU A 88 -1.55 -1.83 3.29
CA LEU A 88 -2.04 -0.89 2.29
C LEU A 88 -2.74 0.32 2.94
N SER A 89 -3.57 0.09 3.96
CA SER A 89 -4.19 1.16 4.75
C SER A 89 -3.15 2.07 5.41
N THR A 90 -2.11 1.51 6.03
CA THR A 90 -1.01 2.28 6.65
C THR A 90 -0.28 3.15 5.62
N ILE A 91 0.01 2.61 4.43
CA ILE A 91 0.64 3.37 3.35
C ILE A 91 -0.26 4.53 2.89
N VAL A 92 -1.56 4.30 2.75
CA VAL A 92 -2.54 5.36 2.38
C VAL A 92 -2.59 6.45 3.45
N LEU A 93 -2.66 6.08 4.73
CA LEU A 93 -2.65 7.03 5.85
C LEU A 93 -1.34 7.83 5.88
N PHE A 94 -0.20 7.17 5.69
CA PHE A 94 1.11 7.81 5.62
C PHE A 94 1.18 8.88 4.52
N PHE A 95 0.74 8.56 3.29
CA PHE A 95 0.69 9.56 2.22
C PHE A 95 -0.32 10.67 2.49
N SER A 96 -1.43 10.38 3.16
CA SER A 96 -2.40 11.40 3.58
C SER A 96 -1.77 12.40 4.55
N VAL A 97 -1.01 11.92 5.54
CA VAL A 97 -0.27 12.77 6.48
C VAL A 97 0.79 13.58 5.76
N ILE A 98 1.60 12.98 4.88
CA ILE A 98 2.60 13.71 4.08
C ILE A 98 1.94 14.83 3.28
N ARG A 99 0.83 14.53 2.60
CA ARG A 99 0.07 15.52 1.84
C ARG A 99 -0.40 16.67 2.73
N ASN A 100 -0.93 16.36 3.91
CA ASN A 100 -1.39 17.37 4.86
C ASN A 100 -0.24 18.25 5.35
N VAL A 101 0.90 17.65 5.71
CA VAL A 101 2.10 18.39 6.14
C VAL A 101 2.57 19.31 5.02
N ILE A 102 2.70 18.81 3.79
CA ILE A 102 3.15 19.61 2.64
C ILE A 102 2.20 20.77 2.35
N ASN A 103 0.87 20.56 2.46
CA ASN A 103 -0.11 21.62 2.24
C ASN A 103 -0.20 22.65 3.38
N SER A 104 0.35 22.32 4.55
CA SER A 104 0.40 23.21 5.72
C SER A 104 1.69 24.03 5.83
N LEU A 105 2.67 23.75 4.97
CA LEU A 105 3.90 24.53 4.80
C LEU A 105 3.66 25.73 3.88
#